data_AF-A0A1G6SXJ7-F1
#
_entry.id   AF-A0A1G6SXJ7-F1
#
_cell.length_a   1.000
_cell.length_b   1.000
_cell.length_c   1.000
_cell.angle_alpha   90.00
_cell.angle_beta   90.00
_cell.angle_gamma   90.00
#
_symmetry.space_group_name_H-M   'P 1'
#
loop_
_entity.id
_entity.type
_entity.pdbx_description
1 polymer ?
#
loop_
_entity_poly.entity_id
_entity_poly.type
_entity_poly.pdbx_seq_one_letter_code
_entity_poly.pdbx_strand_id
1 'polypeptide(L)'
;MPESFAAIPIVGMLFIGLPWLIFHYVTQWKKNGGLTVEDEKLLDDLHEMARRLDDRLGTLERIITADDPNWRPRQAPDRSHENEWRRDA
;
A
#
# COMPACT_ATOMS: atom_id res chain seq x y z
N MET A 1 -38.22 13.92 -40.66
CA MET A 1 -36.80 14.27 -40.56
C MET A 1 -36.37 14.81 -39.17
N PRO A 2 -36.69 14.18 -38.01
CA PRO A 2 -36.10 14.57 -36.71
C PRO A 2 -34.98 13.63 -36.19
N GLU A 3 -34.89 12.41 -36.71
CA GLU A 3 -34.07 11.34 -36.10
C GLU A 3 -32.57 11.56 -36.31
N SER A 4 -32.19 12.22 -37.39
CA SER A 4 -30.82 12.61 -37.70
C SER A 4 -30.27 13.66 -36.73
N PHE A 5 -31.09 14.56 -36.20
CA PHE A 5 -30.64 15.58 -35.25
C PHE A 5 -30.24 14.99 -33.89
N ALA A 6 -30.87 13.89 -33.47
CA ALA A 6 -30.53 13.19 -32.23
C ALA A 6 -29.30 12.28 -32.38
N ALA A 7 -29.10 11.67 -33.56
CA ALA A 7 -27.99 10.73 -33.78
C ALA A 7 -26.60 11.40 -33.75
N ILE A 8 -26.49 12.64 -34.26
CA ILE A 8 -25.23 13.38 -34.36
C ILE A 8 -24.56 13.58 -32.98
N PRO A 9 -25.23 14.13 -31.94
CA PRO A 9 -24.61 14.28 -30.62
C PRO A 9 -24.33 12.94 -29.94
N ILE A 10 -25.15 11.91 -30.18
CA ILE A 10 -24.96 10.57 -29.60
C ILE A 10 -23.68 9.93 -30.13
N VAL A 11 -23.46 9.97 -31.45
CA VAL A 11 -22.24 9.42 -32.06
C VAL A 11 -21.03 10.24 -31.64
N GLY A 12 -21.13 11.57 -31.60
CA GLY A 12 -20.05 12.43 -31.10
C GLY A 12 -19.66 12.10 -29.66
N MET A 13 -20.64 11.98 -28.76
CA MET A 13 -20.38 11.65 -27.36
C MET A 13 -19.82 10.24 -27.17
N LEU A 14 -20.21 9.27 -28.00
CA LEU A 14 -19.62 7.93 -27.97
C LEU A 14 -18.14 7.96 -28.39
N PHE A 15 -17.83 8.62 -29.51
CA PHE A 15 -16.48 8.68 -30.06
C PHE A 15 -15.53 9.62 -29.31
N ILE A 16 -16.05 10.63 -28.61
CA ILE A 16 -15.26 11.54 -27.79
C ILE A 16 -15.20 11.02 -26.34
N GLY A 17 -16.30 10.48 -25.83
CA GLY A 17 -16.43 9.94 -24.48
C GLY A 17 -15.59 8.69 -24.23
N LEU A 18 -15.53 7.75 -25.20
CA LEU A 18 -14.69 6.54 -25.06
C LEU A 18 -13.19 6.87 -24.94
N PRO A 19 -12.58 7.64 -25.87
CA PRO A 19 -11.20 8.09 -25.73
C PRO A 19 -10.97 8.99 -24.52
N TRP A 20 -11.95 9.84 -24.16
CA TRP A 20 -11.85 10.68 -22.96
C TRP A 20 -11.81 9.86 -21.68
N LEU A 21 -12.61 8.79 -21.60
CA LEU A 21 -12.61 7.87 -20.48
C LEU A 21 -11.24 7.19 -20.33
N ILE A 22 -10.67 6.71 -21.45
CA ILE A 22 -9.31 6.16 -21.48
C ILE A 22 -8.30 7.21 -21.03
N PHE A 23 -8.35 8.42 -21.58
CA PHE A 23 -7.47 9.52 -21.20
C PHE A 23 -7.62 9.91 -19.72
N HIS A 24 -8.83 9.92 -19.19
CA HIS A 24 -9.13 10.21 -17.79
C HIS A 24 -8.48 9.17 -16.88
N TYR A 25 -8.65 7.89 -17.19
CA TYR A 25 -8.04 6.82 -16.42
C TYR A 25 -6.52 6.76 -16.58
N VAL A 26 -5.97 7.08 -17.76
CA VAL A 26 -4.51 7.21 -17.94
C VAL A 26 -3.98 8.43 -17.18
N THR A 27 -4.71 9.54 -17.13
CA THR A 27 -4.33 10.73 -16.34
C THR A 27 -4.38 10.42 -14.85
N GLN A 28 -5.41 9.69 -14.39
CA GLN A 28 -5.46 9.18 -13.03
C GLN A 28 -4.39 8.12 -12.77
N TRP A 29 -4.03 7.30 -13.75
CA TRP A 29 -2.97 6.30 -13.61
C TRP A 29 -1.59 6.95 -13.62
N LYS A 30 -1.41 8.10 -14.26
CA LYS A 30 -0.18 8.90 -14.16
C LYS A 30 -0.13 9.76 -12.88
N LYS A 31 -1.30 10.14 -12.35
CA LYS A 31 -1.42 10.82 -11.04
C LYS A 31 -1.31 9.86 -9.85
N ASN A 32 -1.83 8.63 -9.95
CA ASN A 32 -1.75 7.56 -8.94
C ASN A 32 -0.58 6.59 -9.19
N GLY A 33 0.04 6.61 -10.36
CA GLY A 33 1.19 5.76 -10.71
C GLY A 33 2.54 6.39 -10.36
N GLY A 34 2.54 7.39 -9.48
CA GLY A 34 3.73 7.96 -8.87
C GLY A 34 4.15 7.23 -7.61
N LEU A 35 4.05 5.90 -7.60
CA LEU A 35 4.37 5.06 -6.45
C LEU A 35 5.81 4.57 -6.55
N THR A 36 6.76 5.51 -6.56
CA THR A 36 8.16 5.14 -6.28
C THR A 36 8.76 6.10 -5.26
N VAL A 37 8.72 7.41 -5.46
CA VAL A 37 9.40 8.35 -4.54
C VAL A 37 8.63 8.62 -3.24
N GLU A 38 7.31 8.81 -3.32
CA GLU A 38 6.50 9.10 -2.12
C GLU A 38 6.31 7.85 -1.25
N ASP A 39 6.17 6.69 -1.86
CA ASP A 39 6.10 5.41 -1.15
C ASP A 39 7.45 4.97 -0.59
N GLU A 40 8.56 5.18 -1.30
CA GLU A 40 9.91 5.00 -0.72
C GLU A 40 10.09 5.89 0.52
N LYS A 41 9.66 7.15 0.45
CA LYS A 41 9.69 8.07 1.59
C LYS A 41 8.78 7.62 2.74
N LEU A 42 7.58 7.15 2.44
CA LEU A 42 6.67 6.63 3.47
C LEU A 42 7.24 5.38 4.14
N LEU A 43 7.86 4.49 3.37
CA LEU A 43 8.53 3.31 3.89
C LEU A 43 9.74 3.69 4.76
N ASP A 44 10.53 4.68 4.37
CA ASP A 44 11.63 5.20 5.18
C ASP A 44 11.13 5.81 6.49
N ASP A 45 10.06 6.61 6.46
CA ASP A 45 9.44 7.19 7.66
C ASP A 45 8.90 6.07 8.59
N LEU A 46 8.21 5.07 8.03
CA LEU A 46 7.73 3.91 8.80
C LEU A 46 8.88 3.11 9.41
N HIS A 47 9.99 2.97 8.67
CA HIS A 47 11.19 2.30 9.17
C HIS A 47 11.83 3.07 10.31
N GLU A 48 11.93 4.40 10.21
CA GLU A 48 12.43 5.25 11.29
C GLU A 48 11.51 5.19 12.52
N MET A 49 10.19 5.20 12.32
CA MET A 49 9.22 5.04 13.41
C MET A 49 9.35 3.68 14.09
N ALA A 50 9.49 2.60 13.34
CA ALA A 50 9.69 1.25 13.88
C ALA A 50 10.96 1.17 14.73
N ARG A 51 12.07 1.75 14.26
CA ARG A 51 13.34 1.78 14.98
C ARG A 51 13.25 2.57 16.29
N ARG A 52 12.55 3.71 16.30
CA ARG A 52 12.31 4.48 17.54
C ARG A 52 11.40 3.77 18.53
N LEU A 53 10.43 2.97 18.04
CA LEU A 53 9.59 2.14 18.89
C LEU A 53 10.43 1.04 19.55
N ASP A 54 11.35 0.43 18.82
CA ASP A 54 12.29 -0.58 19.33
C ASP A 54 13.22 -0.02 20.41
N ASP A 55 13.80 1.18 20.20
CA ASP A 55 14.62 1.86 21.20
C ASP A 55 13.87 2.10 22.52
N ARG A 56 12.56 2.36 22.44
CA ARG A 56 11.69 2.55 23.61
C ARG A 56 11.27 1.23 24.24
N LEU A 57 11.09 0.18 23.44
CA LEU A 57 10.84 -1.17 23.93
C LEU A 57 11.97 -1.64 24.86
N GLY A 58 13.23 -1.28 24.59
CA GLY A 58 14.33 -1.59 25.52
C GLY A 58 14.17 -0.95 26.91
N THR A 59 13.56 0.24 27.00
CA THR A 59 13.22 0.84 28.30
C THR A 59 12.06 0.09 28.97
N LEU A 60 11.08 -0.35 28.18
CA LEU A 60 9.96 -1.16 28.68
C LEU A 60 10.42 -2.54 29.14
N GLU A 61 11.36 -3.20 28.45
CA GLU A 61 11.96 -4.47 28.89
C GLU A 61 12.63 -4.33 30.26
N ARG A 62 13.33 -3.21 30.50
CA ARG A 62 13.96 -2.96 31.80
C ARG A 62 12.94 -2.78 32.92
N ILE A 63 11.83 -2.09 32.65
CA ILE A 63 10.76 -1.88 33.64
C ILE A 63 10.01 -3.20 33.89
N ILE A 64 9.62 -3.91 32.83
CA ILE A 64 8.92 -5.19 32.93
C ILE A 64 9.77 -6.25 33.63
N THR A 65 11.09 -6.30 33.39
CA THR A 65 11.96 -7.25 34.11
C THR A 65 12.06 -6.91 35.60
N ALA A 66 11.94 -5.62 35.97
CA ALA A 66 11.90 -5.20 37.36
C ALA A 66 10.55 -5.52 38.04
N ASP A 67 9.45 -5.48 37.28
CA ASP A 67 8.10 -5.73 37.79
C ASP A 67 7.68 -7.23 37.73
N ASP A 68 8.15 -8.00 36.74
CA ASP A 68 7.84 -9.41 36.55
C ASP A 68 9.05 -10.18 35.95
N PRO A 69 9.87 -10.88 36.77
CA PRO A 69 11.13 -11.49 36.35
C PRO A 69 11.00 -12.69 35.41
N ASN A 70 9.77 -13.18 35.13
CA ASN A 70 9.53 -14.31 34.23
C ASN A 70 8.85 -13.88 32.91
N TRP A 71 8.79 -12.58 32.62
CA TRP A 71 8.22 -12.09 31.39
C TRP A 71 9.03 -12.55 30.16
N ARG A 72 8.34 -13.07 29.14
CA ARG A 72 8.93 -13.40 27.83
C ARG A 72 8.31 -12.50 26.75
N PRO A 73 9.09 -11.69 26.03
CA PRO A 73 8.59 -10.95 24.88
C PRO A 73 8.01 -11.93 23.86
N ARG A 74 6.80 -11.63 23.37
CA ARG A 74 6.16 -12.39 22.29
C ARG A 74 6.95 -12.08 21.02
N GLN A 75 7.95 -12.92 20.73
CA GLN A 75 8.81 -12.78 19.56
C GLN A 75 7.92 -12.65 18.32
N ALA A 76 8.27 -11.70 17.44
CA ALA A 76 7.61 -11.52 16.15
C ALA A 76 7.48 -12.90 15.46
N PRO A 77 6.36 -13.17 14.78
CA PRO A 77 6.06 -14.51 14.25
C PRO A 77 7.27 -15.05 13.51
N ASP A 78 7.80 -16.15 14.02
CA ASP A 78 8.96 -16.83 13.48
C ASP A 78 8.66 -17.22 12.03
N ARG A 79 9.33 -16.55 11.09
CA ARG A 79 9.20 -16.81 9.65
C ARG A 79 9.81 -18.16 9.23
N SER A 80 10.29 -18.98 10.15
CA SER A 80 10.81 -20.33 9.87
C SER A 80 9.78 -21.26 9.24
N HIS A 81 8.48 -21.10 9.54
CA HIS A 81 7.40 -21.89 8.94
C HIS A 81 7.15 -21.62 7.44
N GLU A 82 7.68 -20.51 6.89
CA GLU A 82 7.57 -20.18 5.47
C GLU A 82 8.69 -20.79 4.61
N ASN A 83 9.58 -21.63 5.17
CA ASN A 83 10.61 -22.31 4.37
C ASN A 83 10.38 -23.83 4.26
N GLU A 84 9.33 -24.35 4.91
CA GLU A 84 9.00 -25.78 4.91
C GLU A 84 8.29 -26.17 3.62
N TRP A 85 7.29 -25.40 3.16
CA TRP A 85 6.58 -25.61 1.89
C TRP A 85 7.46 -25.55 0.62
N ARG A 86 8.66 -24.96 0.69
CA ARG A 86 9.60 -24.86 -0.45
C ARG A 86 10.60 -26.02 -0.49
N ARG A 87 10.72 -26.79 0.59
CA ARG A 87 11.65 -27.94 0.66
C ARG A 87 11.04 -29.23 0.11
N ASP A 88 9.72 -29.31 0.06
CA ASP A 88 8.96 -30.50 -0.38
C ASP A 88 8.40 -30.37 -1.82
N ALA A 89 8.95 -29.46 -2.63
CA ALA A 89 8.56 -29.20 -4.02
C ALA A 89 9.66 -29.56 -5.02
#